data_AF-A0AAW4L1V7-F1
#
_entry.id   AF-A0AAW4L1V7-F1
#
_cell.length_a   1.000
_cell.length_b   1.000
_cell.length_c   1.000
_cell.angle_alpha   90.00
_cell.angle_beta   90.00
_cell.angle_gamma   90.00
#
_symmetry.space_group_name_H-M   'P 1'
#
loop_
_entity.id
_entity.type
_entity.pdbx_description
1 polymer ?
#
loop_
_entity_poly.entity_id
_entity_poly.type
_entity_poly.pdbx_seq_one_letter_code
_entity_poly.pdbx_strand_id
1 'polypeptide(L)'
;RMHIQHTSSAEQGQIYIGAVNWALMVGVILLVLGFESSGALASAYGVAVTGTMLMTTILVSAVMLLLWKWPPVLAVPLLLCCLLVDGLFFAANAPK
;
A
#
# COMPACT_ATOMS: atom_id res chain seq x y z
N ARG A 1 -5.29 12.59 -24.52
CA ARG A 1 -3.85 12.87 -24.30
C ARG A 1 -3.69 13.48 -22.92
N MET A 2 -2.82 12.93 -22.08
CA MET A 2 -2.63 13.38 -20.70
C MET A 2 -1.89 14.72 -20.70
N HIS A 3 -2.52 15.79 -20.19
CA HIS A 3 -1.91 17.11 -20.12
C HIS A 3 -1.04 17.16 -18.85
N ILE A 4 0.26 17.00 -19.03
CA ILE A 4 1.25 17.02 -17.96
C ILE A 4 1.75 18.47 -17.85
N GLN A 5 1.52 19.12 -16.71
CA GLN A 5 2.03 20.45 -16.43
C GLN A 5 3.24 20.32 -15.49
N HIS A 6 4.39 20.78 -15.94
CA HIS A 6 5.57 20.92 -15.09
C HIS A 6 5.42 22.23 -14.31
N THR A 7 5.04 22.13 -13.03
CA THR A 7 4.72 23.29 -12.19
C THR A 7 5.96 24.10 -11.79
N SER A 8 7.17 23.52 -11.87
CA SER A 8 8.43 24.24 -11.67
C SER A 8 9.58 23.62 -12.48
N SER A 9 10.32 24.45 -13.23
CA SER A 9 11.53 24.06 -13.96
C SER A 9 12.74 23.83 -13.06
N ALA A 10 12.66 24.22 -11.78
CA ALA A 10 13.74 24.13 -10.80
C ALA A 10 13.64 22.91 -9.86
N GLU A 11 12.46 22.28 -9.76
CA GLU A 11 12.27 21.05 -8.99
C GLU A 11 11.78 19.92 -9.90
N GLN A 12 12.69 18.99 -10.19
CA GLN A 12 12.49 17.85 -11.08
C GLN A 12 11.41 16.84 -10.61
N GLY A 13 10.78 17.07 -9.44
CA GLY A 13 9.73 16.24 -8.86
C GLY A 13 8.29 16.79 -8.98
N GLN A 14 8.11 18.05 -9.38
CA GLN A 14 6.76 18.67 -9.41
C GLN A 14 6.05 18.47 -10.75
N ILE A 15 5.60 17.24 -10.98
CA ILE A 15 4.81 16.85 -12.15
C ILE A 15 3.33 16.87 -11.78
N TYR A 16 2.61 17.91 -12.19
CA TYR A 16 1.16 17.96 -12.01
C TYR A 16 0.46 17.29 -13.18
N ILE A 17 -0.25 16.20 -12.88
CA ILE A 17 -1.10 15.55 -13.87
C ILE A 17 -2.56 15.83 -13.52
N GLY A 18 -3.14 16.83 -14.18
CA GLY A 18 -4.45 17.37 -13.81
C GLY A 18 -5.56 16.32 -13.73
N ALA A 19 -5.60 15.37 -14.68
CA ALA A 19 -6.60 14.29 -14.67
C ALA A 19 -6.48 13.39 -13.44
N VAL A 20 -5.25 13.05 -13.02
CA VAL A 20 -5.01 12.20 -11.84
C VAL A 20 -5.35 12.96 -10.57
N ASN A 21 -4.96 14.23 -10.47
CA ASN A 21 -5.25 15.03 -9.29
C ASN A 21 -6.76 15.23 -9.09
N TRP A 22 -7.51 15.51 -10.15
CA TRP A 22 -8.97 15.61 -10.08
C TRP A 22 -9.62 14.28 -9.70
N ALA A 23 -9.14 13.15 -10.25
CA ALA A 23 -9.62 11.83 -9.87
C ALA A 23 -9.36 11.51 -8.38
N LEU A 24 -8.15 11.82 -7.89
CA LEU A 24 -7.79 11.67 -6.48
C LEU A 24 -8.65 12.58 -5.59
N MET A 25 -8.87 13.84 -5.99
CA MET A 25 -9.72 14.78 -5.25
C MET A 25 -11.13 14.24 -5.08
N VAL A 26 -11.76 13.77 -6.16
CA VAL A 26 -13.11 13.17 -6.09
C VAL A 26 -13.10 11.92 -5.21
N GLY A 27 -12.10 11.05 -5.35
CA GLY A 27 -11.97 9.84 -4.53
C GLY A 27 -11.86 10.14 -3.03
N VAL A 28 -11.07 11.15 -2.65
CA VAL A 28 -10.93 11.58 -1.25
C VAL A 28 -12.24 12.17 -0.72
N ILE A 29 -12.92 13.02 -1.50
CA ILE A 29 -14.22 13.59 -1.09
C ILE A 29 -15.24 12.47 -0.84
N LEU A 30 -15.34 11.48 -1.74
CA LEU A 30 -16.24 10.34 -1.56
C LEU A 30 -15.90 9.51 -0.33
N LEU A 31 -14.61 9.27 -0.05
CA LEU A 31 -14.16 8.57 1.15
C LEU A 31 -14.54 9.32 2.44
N VAL A 32 -14.31 10.63 2.47
CA VAL A 32 -14.63 11.46 3.64
C VAL A 32 -16.13 11.50 3.89
N LEU A 33 -16.95 11.68 2.83
CA LEU A 33 -18.41 11.67 2.94
C LEU A 33 -18.96 10.28 3.28
N GLY A 34 -18.32 9.20 2.84
CA GLY A 34 -18.76 7.83 3.10
C GLY A 34 -18.42 7.32 4.50
N PHE A 35 -17.26 7.70 5.04
CA PHE A 35 -16.83 7.27 6.37
C PHE A 35 -17.26 8.22 7.50
N GLU A 36 -17.45 9.51 7.20
CA GLU A 36 -17.86 10.63 8.08
C GLU A 36 -16.99 10.89 9.33
N SER A 37 -16.34 9.85 9.86
CA SER A 37 -15.50 9.83 11.04
C SER A 37 -14.07 9.46 10.68
N SER A 38 -13.12 10.28 11.16
CA SER A 38 -11.69 10.03 11.02
C SER A 38 -11.26 8.68 11.60
N GLY A 39 -11.97 8.18 12.64
CA GLY A 39 -11.68 6.89 13.25
C GLY A 39 -12.04 5.71 12.35
N ALA A 40 -13.20 5.77 11.68
CA ALA A 40 -13.66 4.72 10.77
C ALA A 40 -12.85 4.71 9.46
N LEU A 41 -12.46 5.89 8.97
CA LEU A 41 -11.57 6.00 7.81
C LEU A 41 -10.17 5.43 8.13
N ALA A 42 -9.61 5.76 9.30
CA ALA A 42 -8.30 5.28 9.71
C ALA A 42 -8.27 3.76 9.91
N SER A 43 -9.32 3.17 10.48
CA SER A 43 -9.40 1.71 10.66
C SER A 43 -9.53 0.99 9.32
N ALA A 44 -10.40 1.45 8.42
CA ALA A 44 -10.56 0.85 7.09
C ALA A 44 -9.28 0.95 6.25
N TYR A 45 -8.60 2.11 6.28
CA TYR A 45 -7.29 2.29 5.67
C TYR A 45 -6.25 1.34 6.27
N GLY A 46 -6.21 1.21 7.60
CA GLY A 46 -5.32 0.31 8.31
C GLY A 46 -5.48 -1.15 7.86
N VAL A 47 -6.71 -1.64 7.76
CA VAL A 47 -7.00 -3.00 7.25
C VAL A 47 -6.57 -3.15 5.80
N ALA A 48 -6.89 -2.19 4.94
CA ALA A 48 -6.53 -2.24 3.53
C ALA A 48 -5.01 -2.29 3.33
N VAL A 49 -4.27 -1.40 3.98
CA VAL A 49 -2.80 -1.34 3.87
C VAL A 49 -2.15 -2.60 4.42
N THR A 50 -2.51 -3.00 5.64
CA THR A 50 -1.92 -4.21 6.24
C THR A 50 -2.27 -5.48 5.46
N GLY A 51 -3.47 -5.56 4.88
CA GLY A 51 -3.86 -6.63 3.97
C GLY A 51 -3.01 -6.65 2.69
N THR A 52 -2.75 -5.48 2.09
CA THR A 52 -1.86 -5.41 0.92
C THR A 52 -0.42 -5.79 1.24
N MET A 53 0.11 -5.37 2.39
CA MET A 53 1.45 -5.75 2.84
C MET A 53 1.57 -7.27 2.99
N LEU A 54 0.59 -7.89 3.66
CA LEU A 54 0.53 -9.35 3.83
C LEU A 54 0.53 -10.08 2.47
N MET A 55 -0.29 -9.62 1.52
CA MET A 55 -0.34 -10.19 0.17
C MET A 55 1.00 -10.05 -0.55
N THR A 56 1.66 -8.89 -0.46
CA THR A 56 2.97 -8.68 -1.07
C THR A 56 4.04 -9.57 -0.44
N THR A 57 4.01 -9.79 0.87
CA THR A 57 4.95 -10.69 1.56
C THR A 57 4.76 -12.14 1.12
N ILE A 58 3.52 -12.59 0.94
CA ILE A 58 3.24 -13.91 0.36
C ILE A 58 3.75 -14.01 -1.07
N LEU A 59 3.52 -12.98 -1.89
CA LEU A 59 3.97 -12.96 -3.28
C LEU A 59 5.51 -13.01 -3.38
N VAL A 60 6.21 -12.19 -2.60
CA VAL A 60 7.67 -12.16 -2.52
C VAL A 60 8.20 -13.51 -2.01
N SER A 61 7.55 -14.11 -1.01
CA SER A 61 7.87 -15.46 -0.53
C SER A 61 7.84 -16.48 -1.68
N ALA A 62 6.77 -16.46 -2.48
CA ALA A 62 6.63 -17.34 -3.63
C ALA A 62 7.71 -17.08 -4.69
N VAL A 63 7.99 -15.82 -5.01
CA VAL A 63 9.03 -15.44 -6.00
C VAL A 63 10.42 -15.87 -5.53
N MET A 64 10.76 -15.67 -4.26
CA MET A 64 12.06 -16.04 -3.69
C MET A 64 12.30 -17.56 -3.74
N LEU A 65 11.26 -18.36 -3.46
CA LEU A 65 11.35 -19.82 -3.43
C LEU A 65 11.25 -20.45 -4.83
N LEU A 66 10.34 -19.96 -5.67
CA LEU A 66 10.03 -20.58 -6.97
C LEU A 66 10.88 -20.03 -8.11
N LEU A 67 11.16 -18.72 -8.13
CA LEU A 67 11.84 -18.05 -9.24
C LEU A 67 13.33 -17.85 -8.95
N TRP A 68 13.68 -17.32 -7.78
CA TRP A 68 15.07 -17.05 -7.41
C TRP A 68 15.80 -18.24 -6.80
N LYS A 69 15.08 -19.30 -6.39
CA LYS A 69 15.66 -20.53 -5.81
C LYS A 69 16.65 -20.25 -4.68
N TRP A 70 16.34 -19.28 -3.82
CA TRP A 70 17.19 -19.00 -2.67
C TRP A 70 17.29 -20.22 -1.74
N PRO A 71 18.43 -20.41 -1.05
CA PRO A 71 18.56 -21.47 -0.07
C PRO A 71 17.46 -21.31 0.99
N PRO A 72 16.58 -22.32 1.19
CA PRO A 72 15.43 -22.19 2.07
C PRO A 72 15.83 -21.89 3.52
N VAL A 73 17.04 -22.28 3.92
CA VAL A 73 17.60 -21.99 5.25
C VAL A 73 17.74 -20.47 5.52
N LEU A 74 18.02 -19.66 4.50
CA LEU A 74 18.07 -18.20 4.63
C LEU A 74 16.74 -17.53 4.31
N ALA A 75 16.00 -18.05 3.32
CA ALA A 75 14.72 -17.48 2.90
C ALA A 75 13.64 -17.66 3.98
N VAL A 76 13.51 -18.86 4.56
CA VAL A 76 12.45 -19.20 5.53
C VAL A 76 12.45 -18.30 6.77
N PRO A 77 13.57 -18.06 7.48
CA PRO A 77 13.55 -17.18 8.66
C PRO A 77 13.25 -15.71 8.31
N LEU A 78 13.74 -15.22 7.16
CA LEU A 78 13.45 -13.85 6.70
C LEU A 78 11.97 -13.67 6.39
N LEU A 79 11.39 -14.62 5.64
CA LEU A 79 9.98 -14.61 5.27
C LEU A 79 9.08 -14.79 6.50
N LEU A 80 9.44 -15.70 7.41
CA LEU A 80 8.73 -15.87 8.68
C LEU A 80 8.72 -14.58 9.49
N CYS A 81 9.86 -13.91 9.64
CA CYS A 81 9.95 -12.64 10.36
C CYS A 81 9.02 -11.58 9.74
N CYS A 82 9.07 -11.41 8.42
CA CYS A 82 8.24 -10.43 7.71
C CYS A 82 6.75 -10.76 7.84
N LEU A 83 6.37 -12.03 7.67
CA LEU A 83 5.00 -12.50 7.79
C LEU A 83 4.47 -12.35 9.22
N LEU A 84 5.33 -12.50 10.23
CA LEU A 84 4.98 -12.32 11.64
C LEU A 84 4.65 -10.86 11.91
N VAL A 85 5.48 -9.93 11.44
CA VAL A 85 5.23 -8.49 11.56
C VAL A 85 3.92 -8.12 10.84
N ASP A 86 3.76 -8.52 9.58
CA ASP A 86 2.55 -8.22 8.81
C ASP A 86 1.30 -8.82 9.43
N GLY A 87 1.40 -10.05 9.95
CA GLY A 87 0.33 -10.73 10.66
C GLY A 87 -0.09 -10.00 11.93
N LEU A 88 0.87 -9.49 12.73
CA LEU A 88 0.57 -8.67 13.91
C LEU A 88 -0.10 -7.35 13.53
N PHE A 89 0.42 -6.67 12.51
CA PHE A 89 -0.16 -5.41 12.03
C PHE A 89 -1.57 -5.60 11.49
N PHE A 90 -1.81 -6.68 10.73
CA PHE A 90 -3.13 -7.04 10.25
C PHE A 90 -4.08 -7.35 11.40
N ALA A 91 -3.64 -8.15 12.39
CA ALA A 91 -4.45 -8.46 13.57
C ALA A 91 -4.77 -7.22 14.42
N ALA A 92 -3.85 -6.25 14.50
CA ALA A 92 -4.07 -4.99 15.23
C ALA A 92 -5.06 -4.07 14.52
N ASN A 93 -5.12 -4.12 13.20
CA ASN A 93 -6.02 -3.29 12.40
C ASN A 93 -7.34 -4.00 12.04
N ALA A 94 -7.41 -5.33 12.18
CA ALA A 94 -8.60 -6.10 11.91
C ALA A 94 -9.79 -5.60 12.75
N PRO A 95 -10.96 -5.37 12.14
CA PRO A 95 -12.14 -4.88 12.86
C PRO A 95 -12.53 -5.91 13.93
N LYS A 96 -12.82 -5.42 15.14
CA LYS A 96 -13.51 -6.21 16.17
C LYS A 96 -14.99 -6.30 15.84
#